data_AF-A0A1I5X4R6-F1
#
_entry.id   AF-A0A1I5X4R6-F1
#
_cell.length_a   1.000
_cell.length_b   1.000
_cell.length_c   1.000
_cell.angle_alpha   90.00
_cell.angle_beta   90.00
_cell.angle_gamma   90.00
#
_symmetry.space_group_name_H-M   'P 1'
#
loop_
_entity.id
_entity.type
_entity.pdbx_description
1 polymer ?
#
loop_
_entity_poly.entity_id
_entity_poly.type
_entity_poly.pdbx_seq_one_letter_code
_entity_poly.pdbx_strand_id
1 'polypeptide(L)' 'PEMAWQMLDGWMKAQPSRIEGRRQMPFFELTEEETKALAEFLRFADQTDTQAWPPNDAG' A
#
# COMPACT_ATOMS: atom_id res chain seq x y z
N PRO A 1 6.32 -3.89 -11.54
CA PRO A 1 6.69 -2.59 -10.93
C PRO A 1 5.59 -1.54 -11.10
N GLU A 2 5.24 -1.25 -12.36
CA GLU A 2 4.22 -0.26 -12.73
C GLU A 2 2.83 -0.56 -12.11
N MET A 3 2.36 -1.80 -12.21
CA MET A 3 1.07 -2.21 -11.63
C MET A 3 1.00 -2.01 -10.10
N ALA A 4 2.10 -2.23 -9.37
CA ALA A 4 2.11 -2.07 -7.92
C ALA A 4 1.93 -0.60 -7.53
N TRP A 5 2.58 0.31 -8.26
CA TRP A 5 2.39 1.74 -8.09
C TRP A 5 0.94 2.16 -8.42
N GLN A 6 0.39 1.73 -9.55
CA GLN A 6 -0.98 2.12 -9.96
C GLN A 6 -2.04 1.67 -8.94
N MET A 7 -1.90 0.46 -8.40
CA MET A 7 -2.80 -0.04 -7.36
C MET A 7 -2.69 0.77 -6.06
N LEU A 8 -1.46 1.09 -5.64
CA LEU A 8 -1.23 1.88 -4.43
C LEU A 8 -1.71 3.33 -4.61
N ASP A 9 -1.41 3.96 -5.73
CA ASP A 9 -1.84 5.33 -6.06
C ASP A 9 -3.37 5.46 -6.05
N GLY A 10 -4.06 4.51 -6.69
CA GLY A 10 -5.53 4.44 -6.66
C GLY A 10 -6.07 4.26 -5.23
N TRP A 11 -5.46 3.38 -4.44
CA TRP A 11 -5.86 3.16 -3.04
C TRP A 11 -5.67 4.41 -2.17
N MET A 12 -4.52 5.09 -2.27
CA MET A 12 -4.18 6.27 -1.49
C MET A 12 -5.10 7.46 -1.83
N LYS A 13 -5.36 7.69 -3.13
CA LYS A 13 -6.25 8.76 -3.60
C LYS A 13 -7.72 8.54 -3.24
N ALA A 14 -8.12 7.29 -3.01
CA ALA A 14 -9.48 6.96 -2.58
C ALA A 14 -9.72 7.17 -1.07
N GLN A 15 -8.69 7.50 -0.29
CA GLN A 15 -8.83 7.76 1.14
C GLN A 15 -9.25 9.22 1.41
N PRO A 16 -10.01 9.50 2.49
CA PRO A 16 -10.69 8.53 3.35
C PRO A 16 -11.95 7.95 2.68
N SER A 17 -12.31 6.71 3.04
CA SER A 17 -13.53 6.06 2.53
C SER A 17 -14.85 6.74 2.96
N ARG A 18 -14.86 7.45 4.10
CA ARG A 18 -16.03 8.15 4.69
C ARG A 18 -17.26 7.27 4.98
N ILE A 19 -17.12 5.95 4.94
CA ILE A 19 -18.19 5.03 5.34
C ILE A 19 -18.34 5.06 6.87
N GLU A 20 -19.56 5.31 7.35
CA GLU A 20 -19.88 5.34 8.79
C GLU A 20 -19.51 4.01 9.48
N GLY A 21 -18.89 4.10 10.66
CA GLY A 21 -18.47 2.95 11.45
C GLY A 21 -17.24 2.18 10.92
N ARG A 22 -16.73 2.49 9.71
CA ARG A 22 -15.52 1.86 9.15
C ARG A 22 -14.25 2.58 9.60
N ARG A 23 -13.18 1.82 9.91
CA ARG A 23 -11.85 2.39 10.18
C ARG A 23 -11.39 3.26 9.00
N GLN A 24 -10.83 4.42 9.30
CA GLN A 24 -10.42 5.40 8.29
C GLN A 24 -8.90 5.47 8.21
N MET A 25 -8.41 5.45 6.97
CA MET A 25 -7.05 5.88 6.66
C MET A 25 -7.11 7.38 6.30
N PRO A 26 -6.19 8.23 6.80
CA PRO A 26 -6.10 9.63 6.39
C PRO A 26 -5.78 9.79 4.90
N PHE A 27 -6.14 10.95 4.35
CA PHE A 27 -5.60 11.38 3.06
C PHE A 27 -4.20 11.96 3.27
N PHE A 28 -3.24 11.49 2.49
CA PHE A 28 -1.88 12.03 2.46
C PHE A 28 -1.65 12.68 1.10
N GLU A 29 -1.19 13.92 1.11
CA GLU A 29 -0.80 14.65 -0.11
C GLU A 29 0.56 14.15 -0.60
N LEU A 30 0.58 12.93 -1.15
CA LEU A 30 1.78 12.34 -1.73
C LEU A 30 1.93 12.76 -3.20
N THR A 31 3.16 13.05 -3.58
CA THR A 31 3.55 13.16 -4.97
C THR A 31 3.57 11.77 -5.65
N GLU A 32 3.59 11.77 -6.98
CA GLU A 32 3.74 10.54 -7.75
C GLU A 32 5.02 9.78 -7.40
N GLU A 33 6.13 10.51 -7.24
CA GLU A 33 7.44 9.95 -6.90
C GLU A 33 7.44 9.29 -5.52
N GLU A 34 6.86 9.94 -4.51
CA GLU A 34 6.72 9.36 -3.17
C GLU A 34 5.86 8.10 -3.17
N THR A 35 4.80 8.08 -3.99
CA THR A 35 3.91 6.92 -4.10
C THR A 35 4.61 5.76 -4.83
N LYS A 36 5.42 6.06 -5.85
CA LYS A 36 6.29 5.07 -6.53
C LYS A 36 7.31 4.48 -5.55
N ALA A 37 8.01 5.34 -4.81
CA ALA A 37 8.98 4.91 -3.81
C ALA A 37 8.35 4.03 -2.72
N LEU A 38 7.14 4.36 -2.25
CA LEU A 38 6.41 3.55 -1.28
C LEU A 38 6.01 2.18 -1.85
N ALA A 39 5.51 2.12 -3.08
CA ALA A 39 5.18 0.86 -3.74
C ALA A 39 6.43 -0.03 -3.92
N GLU A 40 7.57 0.58 -4.25
CA GLU A 40 8.85 -0.14 -4.36
C GLU A 40 9.34 -0.65 -3.01
N PHE A 41 9.24 0.17 -1.96
CA PHE A 41 9.59 -0.24 -0.60
C PHE A 41 8.76 -1.46 -0.14
N LEU A 42 7.45 -1.44 -0.34
CA LEU A 42 6.58 -2.55 0.05
C LEU A 42 6.88 -3.83 -0.75
N ARG A 43 7.15 -3.70 -2.05
CA ARG A 43 7.56 -4.84 -2.89
C ARG A 43 8.92 -5.41 -2.46
N PHE A 44 9.85 -4.56 -2.06
CA PHE A 44 11.14 -5.00 -1.53
C PHE A 44 10.94 -5.73 -0.19
N ALA A 45 10.12 -5.19 0.72
CA ALA A 45 9.84 -5.80 2.01
C ALA A 45 9.23 -7.20 1.85
N ASP A 46 8.27 -7.36 0.94
CA ASP A 46 7.61 -8.64 0.61
C ASP A 46 8.58 -9.72 0.08
N GLN A 47 9.70 -9.31 -0.52
CA GLN A 47 10.72 -10.22 -1.05
C GLN A 47 11.77 -10.62 -0.01
N THR A 48 11.66 -10.14 1.23
CA THR A 48 12.60 -10.47 2.30
C THR A 48 12.42 -11.93 2.75
N ASP A 49 13.53 -12.65 2.97
CA ASP A 49 13.44 -13.98 3.58
C ASP A 49 13.08 -13.86 5.06
N THR A 50 11.79 -14.01 5.33
CA THR A 50 11.16 -13.96 6.66
C THR A 50 10.85 -15.34 7.21
N GLN A 51 11.53 -16.40 6.72
CA GLN A 51 11.39 -17.77 7.20
C GLN A 51 9.96 -18.31 7.09
N ALA A 52 9.37 -18.19 5.90
CA ALA A 52 7.99 -18.60 5.59
C ALA A 52 6.90 -17.92 6.45
N TRP A 53 7.21 -16.75 6.99
CA TRP A 53 6.22 -15.84 7.54
C TRP A 53 5.79 -14.83 6.46
N PRO A 54 4.50 -14.52 6.29
CA PRO A 54 3.34 -15.03 7.02
C PRO A 54 2.92 -16.45 6.60
N PRO A 55 2.11 -17.15 7.41
CA PRO A 55 1.63 -18.49 7.07
C PRO A 55 0.67 -18.52 5.87
N ASN A 56 0.13 -17.37 5.43
CA ASN A 56 -0.76 -17.23 4.27
C ASN A 56 -0.85 -15.76 3.81
N ASP A 57 -1.57 -15.53 2.71
CA ASP A 57 -1.70 -14.23 2.03
C ASP A 57 -2.51 -13.16 2.80
N ALA A 58 -3.14 -13.50 3.93
CA ALA A 58 -3.90 -12.54 4.74
C ALA A 58 -3.05 -11.82 5.81
N GLY A 59 -1.76 -12.18 5.91
CA GLY A 59 -0.79 -11.60 6.83
C GLY A 59 0.36 -10.90 6.13
#